data_AF-A0A2A4T798-F1
#
_entry.id   AF-A0A2A4T798-F1
#
_cell.length_a   1.000
_cell.length_b   1.000
_cell.length_c   1.000
_cell.angle_alpha   90.00
_cell.angle_beta   90.00
_cell.angle_gamma   90.00
#
_symmetry.space_group_name_H-M   'P 1'
#
loop_
_entity.id
_entity.type
_entity.pdbx_description
1 polymer ?
#
loop_
_entity_poly.entity_id
_entity_poly.type
_entity_poly.pdbx_seq_one_letter_code
_entity_poly.pdbx_strand_id
1 'polypeptide(L)'
;MSPDIRKYIIDALRFGNTKEEIADSLLVAGWDLNDIQSAFVDVGISVNPLGAKKTSGFKKAFIATSFAVVILTASTAYLWNDRIDLSKTNELAVQDFYTELTESQISFSDAGEMVFPDEQKFITQKNEYVASGTDFIEVDLRKMEITLFDNGASIGTVAVLSKGKEGSWWETPTGNYKVLGKTPNGYSSIGNVWMPYSIQFYGNYLIHGWPHYDDGTPVRKGYSGGCIRLSDDDARTVYNFVNNSTPILVLEDKERHDFGVLTQRVTDAPIDGIDAKAFLITDISTGNVLLEKNAEDVMPIASLTKLMTAIVAHEVIYLGKSITVSERMLANVAQAFHPVVSKRYLGLDLLYPLLMQSSNDSANVLASFIGNNSFMRNMNNKAASLDMNNTTFVDPSGIGAQNISTTEDVAKMLQYIYFNRNFLFDIGRGVEFKNIGSINLGRTVNISDLKNFNEFVDRPDLIGVKNGQTTAARETMATVWNIKTKSGDVPVSIVVLGSEDREADTDVLIKWVKKNYE
;
A
#
# COMPACT_ATOMS: atom_id res chain seq x y z
N MET A 1 -1.79 -10.78 -26.95
CA MET A 1 -0.48 -11.33 -26.55
C MET A 1 0.45 -10.16 -26.27
N SER A 2 1.05 -10.06 -25.08
CA SER A 2 2.11 -9.08 -24.85
C SER A 2 3.42 -9.60 -25.49
N PRO A 3 4.03 -8.87 -26.45
CA PRO A 3 5.35 -9.20 -27.00
C PRO A 3 6.43 -9.33 -25.92
N ASP A 4 6.20 -8.73 -24.74
CA ASP A 4 7.15 -8.62 -23.65
C ASP A 4 7.34 -9.95 -22.91
N ILE A 5 6.27 -10.74 -22.70
CA ILE A 5 6.38 -12.07 -22.05
C ILE A 5 7.21 -13.01 -22.92
N ARG A 6 6.93 -13.06 -24.22
CA ARG A 6 7.63 -13.95 -25.15
C ARG A 6 9.13 -13.63 -25.21
N LYS A 7 9.46 -12.34 -25.31
CA LYS A 7 10.85 -11.88 -25.29
C LYS A 7 11.53 -12.22 -23.96
N TYR A 8 10.84 -11.99 -22.84
CA TYR A 8 11.34 -12.32 -21.52
C TYR A 8 11.64 -13.82 -21.35
N ILE A 9 10.73 -14.71 -21.76
CA ILE A 9 10.95 -16.16 -21.66
C ILE A 9 12.18 -16.57 -22.49
N ILE A 10 12.29 -16.10 -23.74
CA ILE A 10 13.43 -16.41 -24.63
C ILE A 10 14.76 -15.94 -24.00
N ASP A 11 14.79 -14.71 -23.50
CA ASP A 11 16.00 -14.15 -22.90
C ASP A 11 16.35 -14.88 -21.59
N ALA A 12 15.37 -15.17 -20.73
CA ALA A 12 15.61 -15.86 -19.48
C ALA A 12 16.12 -17.29 -19.68
N LEU A 13 15.63 -18.02 -20.69
CA LEU A 13 16.17 -19.33 -21.06
C LEU A 13 17.62 -19.24 -21.57
N ARG A 14 17.95 -18.21 -22.35
CA ARG A 14 19.33 -17.96 -22.81
C ARG A 14 20.29 -17.69 -21.66
N PHE A 15 19.79 -17.12 -20.57
CA PHE A 15 20.55 -16.90 -19.33
C PHE A 15 20.52 -18.09 -18.36
N GLY A 16 20.06 -19.27 -18.82
CA GLY A 16 20.14 -20.52 -18.06
C GLY A 16 19.05 -20.75 -17.01
N ASN A 17 17.98 -19.93 -17.02
CA ASN A 17 16.86 -20.10 -16.09
C ASN A 17 16.02 -21.33 -16.48
N THR A 18 15.56 -22.07 -15.47
CA THR A 18 14.60 -23.16 -15.63
C THR A 18 13.20 -22.60 -15.94
N LYS A 19 12.32 -23.43 -16.51
CA LYS A 19 10.96 -23.00 -16.81
C LYS A 19 10.19 -22.63 -15.53
N GLU A 20 10.46 -23.30 -14.43
CA GLU A 20 9.85 -23.06 -13.12
C GLU A 20 10.24 -21.66 -12.60
N GLU A 21 11.52 -21.30 -12.67
CA GLU A 21 12.01 -19.98 -12.26
C GLU A 21 11.46 -18.84 -13.12
N ILE A 22 11.30 -19.08 -14.42
CA ILE A 22 10.72 -18.12 -15.35
C ILE A 22 9.22 -17.93 -15.08
N ALA A 23 8.50 -19.03 -14.84
CA ALA A 23 7.07 -19.00 -14.48
C ALA A 23 6.86 -18.26 -13.15
N ASP A 24 7.66 -18.57 -12.13
CA ASP A 24 7.59 -17.92 -10.83
C ASP A 24 7.89 -16.42 -10.92
N SER A 25 8.89 -16.01 -11.72
CA SER A 25 9.20 -14.60 -11.92
C SER A 25 8.08 -13.84 -12.64
N LEU A 26 7.36 -14.48 -13.56
CA LEU A 26 6.24 -13.87 -14.25
C LEU A 26 5.01 -13.76 -13.34
N LEU A 27 4.75 -14.77 -12.50
CA LEU A 27 3.71 -14.71 -11.47
C LEU A 27 3.98 -13.58 -10.46
N VAL A 28 5.24 -13.40 -10.03
CA VAL A 28 5.65 -12.30 -9.15
C VAL A 28 5.46 -10.93 -9.82
N ALA A 29 5.65 -10.85 -11.13
CA ALA A 29 5.39 -9.62 -11.91
C ALA A 29 3.88 -9.39 -12.19
N GLY A 30 3.00 -10.27 -11.69
CA GLY A 30 1.55 -10.15 -11.78
C GLY A 30 0.97 -10.59 -13.13
N TRP A 31 1.64 -11.51 -13.83
CA TRP A 31 1.09 -12.15 -15.03
C TRP A 31 0.19 -13.33 -14.67
N ASP A 32 -0.91 -13.51 -15.42
CA ASP A 32 -1.82 -14.63 -15.22
C ASP A 32 -1.17 -15.97 -15.59
N LEU A 33 -1.51 -17.03 -14.85
CA LEU A 33 -0.94 -18.35 -15.06
C LEU A 33 -1.24 -18.90 -16.48
N ASN A 34 -2.41 -18.61 -17.05
CA ASN A 34 -2.77 -19.08 -18.39
C ASN A 34 -2.00 -18.32 -19.47
N ASP A 35 -1.73 -17.04 -19.27
CA ASP A 35 -0.91 -16.24 -20.17
C ASP A 35 0.54 -16.72 -20.18
N ILE A 36 1.08 -17.04 -18.99
CA ILE A 36 2.42 -17.61 -18.83
C ILE A 36 2.50 -18.97 -19.55
N GLN A 37 1.53 -19.86 -19.31
CA GLN A 37 1.49 -21.17 -19.96
C GLN A 37 1.40 -21.06 -21.48
N SER A 38 0.54 -20.18 -21.98
CA SER A 38 0.42 -19.92 -23.43
C SER A 38 1.73 -19.40 -24.01
N ALA A 39 2.41 -18.48 -23.31
CA ALA A 39 3.68 -17.93 -23.74
C ALA A 39 4.82 -18.97 -23.76
N PHE A 40 4.83 -19.95 -22.85
CA PHE A 40 5.78 -21.08 -22.89
C PHE A 40 5.54 -22.00 -24.10
N VAL A 41 4.27 -22.30 -24.42
CA VAL A 41 3.92 -23.09 -25.60
C VAL A 41 4.38 -22.39 -26.87
N ASP A 42 4.18 -21.08 -26.96
CA ASP A 42 4.53 -20.27 -28.13
C ASP A 42 6.05 -20.14 -28.37
N VAL A 43 6.88 -20.30 -27.34
CA VAL A 43 8.35 -20.38 -27.49
C VAL A 43 8.86 -21.81 -27.68
N GLY A 44 7.96 -22.79 -27.86
CA GLY A 44 8.30 -24.18 -28.14
C GLY A 44 8.66 -25.01 -26.91
N ILE A 45 8.27 -24.58 -25.71
CA ILE A 45 8.49 -25.33 -24.47
C ILE A 45 7.22 -26.07 -24.07
N SER A 46 7.33 -27.41 -23.98
CA SER A 46 6.24 -28.26 -23.49
C SER A 46 5.99 -28.01 -21.99
N VAL A 47 4.82 -27.47 -21.68
CA VAL A 47 4.28 -27.38 -20.32
C VAL A 47 3.53 -28.67 -19.98
N ASN A 48 4.16 -29.57 -19.24
CA ASN A 48 3.38 -30.41 -18.33
C ASN A 48 2.69 -29.48 -17.32
N PRO A 49 1.42 -29.72 -16.94
CA PRO A 49 0.73 -28.86 -15.99
C PRO A 49 1.58 -28.74 -14.72
N LEU A 50 1.95 -27.50 -14.38
CA LEU A 50 2.66 -27.15 -13.16
C LEU A 50 1.73 -27.48 -11.98
N GLY A 51 1.77 -28.74 -11.52
CA GLY A 51 0.85 -29.23 -10.50
C GLY A 51 0.48 -30.70 -10.65
N ALA A 52 1.43 -31.61 -10.50
CA ALA A 52 1.13 -33.00 -10.14
C ALA A 52 2.27 -33.58 -9.29
N LYS A 53 2.15 -33.47 -7.96
CA LYS A 53 2.98 -34.25 -7.04
C LYS A 53 2.73 -35.74 -7.31
N LYS A 54 3.73 -36.45 -7.83
CA LYS A 54 3.75 -37.92 -7.80
C LYS A 54 3.87 -38.37 -6.35
N THR A 55 2.82 -38.98 -5.83
CA THR A 55 2.85 -39.75 -4.59
C THR A 55 3.54 -41.09 -4.85
N SER A 56 4.78 -41.26 -4.41
CA SER A 56 5.40 -42.59 -4.30
C SER A 56 5.28 -43.08 -2.86
N GLY A 57 4.46 -44.09 -2.65
CA GLY A 57 4.25 -44.72 -1.35
C GLY A 57 5.42 -45.57 -0.89
N PHE A 58 5.57 -45.66 0.43
CA PHE A 58 6.25 -46.76 1.10
C PHE A 58 5.39 -47.20 2.30
N LYS A 59 5.11 -48.50 2.39
CA LYS A 59 4.41 -49.15 3.50
C LYS A 59 5.37 -50.06 4.26
N LYS A 60 5.27 -49.98 5.60
CA LYS A 60 5.55 -50.98 6.68
C LYS A 60 7.03 -51.41 6.87
N ALA A 61 7.55 -51.72 8.06
CA ALA A 61 7.17 -51.66 9.48
C ALA A 61 8.40 -52.14 10.30
N PHE A 62 8.58 -51.73 11.57
CA PHE A 62 8.85 -52.64 12.71
C PHE A 62 8.94 -51.87 14.05
N ILE A 63 8.47 -52.54 15.11
CA ILE A 63 8.40 -52.13 16.53
C ILE A 63 9.49 -52.89 17.32
N ALA A 64 10.17 -52.26 18.29
CA ALA A 64 10.69 -52.85 19.55
C ALA A 64 11.52 -51.82 20.36
N THR A 65 10.99 -51.22 21.44
CA THR A 65 11.21 -51.48 22.89
C THR A 65 12.52 -50.99 23.55
N SER A 66 12.36 -49.96 24.40
CA SER A 66 12.88 -49.74 25.78
C SER A 66 14.38 -49.62 26.10
N PHE A 67 14.83 -48.44 26.58
CA PHE A 67 15.14 -48.14 28.00
C PHE A 67 15.63 -46.68 28.21
N ALA A 68 15.47 -46.17 29.42
CA ALA A 68 15.55 -44.76 29.82
C ALA A 68 16.94 -44.26 30.28
N VAL A 69 17.19 -42.94 30.20
CA VAL A 69 17.60 -41.98 31.29
C VAL A 69 18.33 -40.73 30.72
N VAL A 70 17.65 -39.58 30.79
CA VAL A 70 18.00 -38.16 31.10
C VAL A 70 19.36 -37.52 30.67
N ILE A 71 19.22 -36.31 30.09
CA ILE A 71 20.14 -35.13 29.98
C ILE A 71 20.85 -34.86 28.62
N LEU A 72 20.57 -33.67 28.06
CA LEU A 72 21.27 -32.89 27.01
C LEU A 72 21.51 -33.55 25.62
N THR A 73 20.86 -33.00 24.59
CA THR A 73 21.42 -32.64 23.25
C THR A 73 20.29 -32.36 22.25
N ALA A 74 20.04 -31.09 21.94
CA ALA A 74 19.28 -30.69 20.75
C ALA A 74 19.82 -29.35 20.22
N SER A 75 21.12 -29.37 19.90
CA SER A 75 21.78 -28.31 19.16
C SER A 75 23.02 -28.90 18.50
N THR A 76 22.82 -29.48 17.32
CA THR A 76 23.83 -29.66 16.27
C THR A 76 23.08 -29.44 14.96
N ALA A 77 23.36 -28.34 14.23
CA ALA A 77 24.48 -28.23 13.29
C ALA A 77 24.20 -29.13 12.08
N TYR A 78 24.14 -28.70 10.83
CA TYR A 78 24.76 -27.63 10.05
C TYR A 78 23.89 -27.51 8.78
N LEU A 79 23.80 -26.35 8.11
CA LEU A 79 24.77 -25.81 7.15
C LEU A 79 24.69 -24.27 7.24
N TRP A 80 25.63 -23.65 7.99
CA TRP A 80 26.79 -22.86 7.52
C TRP A 80 26.40 -21.45 7.03
N ASN A 81 26.45 -20.40 7.86
CA ASN A 81 27.61 -19.74 8.51
C ASN A 81 28.45 -19.01 7.45
N ASP A 82 28.33 -17.70 7.29
CA ASP A 82 28.89 -16.73 8.22
C ASP A 82 27.89 -15.70 8.78
N ARG A 83 27.61 -15.74 10.09
CA ARG A 83 27.15 -14.58 10.86
C ARG A 83 27.74 -14.62 12.28
N ILE A 84 28.56 -13.62 12.56
CA ILE A 84 28.73 -12.87 13.81
C ILE A 84 28.47 -13.66 15.11
N ASP A 85 29.57 -13.91 15.83
CA ASP A 85 29.59 -14.45 17.18
C ASP A 85 29.02 -13.44 18.19
N LEU A 86 27.80 -13.70 18.67
CA LEU A 86 27.09 -12.88 19.65
C LEU A 86 27.70 -12.95 21.07
N SER A 87 28.73 -13.78 21.31
CA SER A 87 29.49 -13.74 22.58
C SER A 87 30.50 -12.59 22.62
N LYS A 88 30.67 -11.86 21.51
CA LYS A 88 31.65 -10.78 21.33
C LYS A 88 31.05 -9.39 21.19
N THR A 89 29.99 -9.07 21.94
CA THR A 89 29.37 -7.73 21.94
C THR A 89 30.28 -6.59 22.43
N ASN A 90 31.52 -6.89 22.81
CA ASN A 90 32.57 -5.93 23.16
C ASN A 90 33.66 -5.78 22.07
N GLU A 91 33.57 -6.46 20.92
CA GLU A 91 34.48 -6.23 19.78
C GLU A 91 34.03 -4.99 18.98
N LEU A 92 34.98 -4.09 18.72
CA LEU A 92 34.78 -2.86 17.94
C LEU A 92 34.10 -3.11 16.58
N ALA A 93 34.45 -4.18 15.87
CA ALA A 93 33.83 -4.52 14.59
C ALA A 93 32.33 -4.91 14.67
N VAL A 94 31.90 -5.47 15.81
CA VAL A 94 30.48 -5.79 16.06
C VAL A 94 29.72 -4.52 16.44
N GLN A 95 30.34 -3.63 17.21
CA GLN A 95 29.77 -2.31 17.50
C GLN A 95 29.68 -1.45 16.23
N ASP A 96 30.70 -1.47 15.36
CA ASP A 96 30.69 -0.77 14.08
C ASP A 96 29.58 -1.32 13.17
N PHE A 97 29.39 -2.64 13.10
CA PHE A 97 28.28 -3.25 12.36
C PHE A 97 26.90 -2.85 12.91
N TYR A 98 26.72 -2.81 14.23
CA TYR A 98 25.46 -2.36 14.84
C TYR A 98 25.27 -0.84 14.74
N THR A 99 26.34 -0.06 14.75
CA THR A 99 26.34 1.40 14.58
C THR A 99 26.00 1.74 13.13
N GLU A 100 26.61 1.07 12.15
CA GLU A 100 26.25 1.12 10.72
C GLU A 100 24.82 0.63 10.49
N LEU A 101 24.35 -0.39 11.22
CA LEU A 101 22.94 -0.81 11.17
C LEU A 101 21.99 0.24 11.74
N THR A 102 22.34 0.94 12.82
CA THR A 102 21.52 2.03 13.37
C THR A 102 21.59 3.32 12.54
N GLU A 103 22.72 3.59 11.89
CA GLU A 103 22.89 4.68 10.93
C GLU A 103 22.26 4.36 9.55
N SER A 104 22.11 3.07 9.20
CA SER A 104 21.37 2.59 8.02
C SER A 104 19.89 2.30 8.29
N GLN A 105 19.40 2.53 9.51
CA GLN A 105 17.96 2.53 9.75
C GLN A 105 17.36 3.81 9.19
N ILE A 106 16.84 3.66 7.99
CA ILE A 106 15.86 4.52 7.35
C ILE A 106 14.83 4.99 8.40
N SER A 107 14.96 6.27 8.82
CA SER A 107 14.12 6.90 9.84
C SER A 107 12.78 7.29 9.22
N PHE A 108 11.70 6.61 9.60
CA PHE A 108 10.34 6.94 9.19
C PHE A 108 9.90 8.26 9.86
N SER A 109 10.18 9.39 9.19
CA SER A 109 9.78 10.72 9.64
C SER A 109 8.91 11.44 8.61
N ASP A 110 8.13 12.40 9.11
CA ASP A 110 7.07 13.18 8.47
C ASP A 110 7.32 13.47 6.98
N ALA A 111 6.71 12.66 6.11
CA ALA A 111 6.64 12.90 4.68
C ALA A 111 5.89 14.22 4.41
N GLY A 112 6.43 15.04 3.50
CA GLY A 112 5.80 16.30 3.06
C GLY A 112 4.41 16.10 2.42
N GLU A 113 3.88 17.18 1.86
CA GLU A 113 2.57 17.22 1.20
C GLU A 113 2.46 16.21 0.04
N MET A 114 2.02 15.00 0.38
CA MET A 114 1.64 14.00 -0.59
C MET A 114 0.41 14.44 -1.37
N VAL A 115 0.32 13.95 -2.60
CA VAL A 115 -0.86 13.98 -3.48
C VAL A 115 -0.93 15.18 -4.40
N PHE A 116 -0.33 14.98 -5.57
CA PHE A 116 -0.88 15.53 -6.79
C PHE A 116 -1.51 14.39 -7.60
N PRO A 117 -2.85 14.28 -7.64
CA PRO A 117 -3.55 13.58 -8.71
C PRO A 117 -3.64 14.47 -9.97
N ASP A 118 -3.15 15.71 -9.89
CA ASP A 118 -3.37 16.76 -10.88
C ASP A 118 -2.03 17.29 -11.41
N GLU A 119 -1.81 17.09 -12.72
CA GLU A 119 -0.67 17.62 -13.46
C GLU A 119 -0.56 19.15 -13.33
N GLN A 120 -1.67 19.88 -13.17
CA GLN A 120 -1.65 21.32 -12.95
C GLN A 120 -1.07 21.71 -11.59
N LYS A 121 -1.40 20.97 -10.52
CA LYS A 121 -0.78 21.21 -9.22
C LYS A 121 0.72 20.90 -9.26
N PHE A 122 1.13 19.83 -9.94
CA PHE A 122 2.54 19.53 -10.17
C PHE A 122 3.25 20.68 -10.91
N ILE A 123 2.68 21.15 -12.02
CA ILE A 123 3.24 22.26 -12.80
C ILE A 123 3.34 23.53 -11.95
N THR A 124 2.30 23.84 -11.18
CA THR A 124 2.25 24.99 -10.28
C THR A 124 3.37 24.91 -9.25
N GLN A 125 3.48 23.78 -8.55
CA GLN A 125 4.52 23.59 -7.53
C GLN A 125 5.94 23.65 -8.11
N LYS A 126 6.16 23.05 -9.29
CA LYS A 126 7.42 23.14 -10.01
C LYS A 126 7.78 24.59 -10.33
N ASN A 127 6.83 25.35 -10.86
CA ASN A 127 7.05 26.76 -11.21
C ASN A 127 7.35 27.59 -9.96
N GLU A 128 6.72 27.31 -8.83
CA GLU A 128 7.04 27.94 -7.54
C GLU A 128 8.48 27.68 -7.12
N TYR A 129 8.94 26.41 -7.13
CA TYR A 129 10.33 26.07 -6.79
C TYR A 129 11.36 26.70 -7.74
N VAL A 130 11.05 26.72 -9.03
CA VAL A 130 11.89 27.40 -10.02
C VAL A 130 11.95 28.90 -9.75
N ALA A 131 10.81 29.54 -9.48
CA ALA A 131 10.74 30.98 -9.23
C ALA A 131 11.40 31.40 -7.91
N SER A 132 11.32 30.55 -6.88
CA SER A 132 11.95 30.80 -5.57
C SER A 132 13.44 30.48 -5.52
N GLY A 133 14.02 29.90 -6.59
CA GLY A 133 15.41 29.45 -6.60
C GLY A 133 15.64 28.28 -5.63
N THR A 134 14.63 27.43 -5.42
CA THR A 134 14.74 26.27 -4.55
C THR A 134 15.50 25.14 -5.26
N ASP A 135 16.41 24.49 -4.53
CA ASP A 135 17.05 23.26 -5.00
C ASP A 135 16.08 22.09 -4.87
N PHE A 136 15.78 21.38 -5.94
CA PHE A 136 14.86 20.23 -5.91
C PHE A 136 15.18 19.21 -7.00
N ILE A 137 14.55 18.04 -6.91
CA ILE A 137 14.53 17.07 -8.02
C ILE A 137 13.12 16.87 -8.54
N GLU A 138 13.01 16.82 -9.85
CA GLU A 138 11.80 16.43 -10.57
C GLU A 138 11.96 14.97 -11.01
N VAL A 139 11.01 14.12 -10.65
CA VAL A 139 10.95 12.72 -11.10
C VAL A 139 9.76 12.59 -12.04
N ASP A 140 10.00 12.57 -13.35
CA ASP A 140 8.97 12.36 -14.37
C ASP A 140 8.97 10.89 -14.78
N LEU A 141 8.13 10.08 -14.13
CA LEU A 141 8.07 8.63 -14.34
C LEU A 141 7.47 8.24 -15.69
N ARG A 142 6.77 9.16 -16.36
CA ARG A 142 6.28 9.00 -17.74
C ARG A 142 7.43 8.94 -18.73
N LYS A 143 8.44 9.79 -18.47
CA LYS A 143 9.68 9.84 -19.24
C LYS A 143 10.75 8.90 -18.69
N MET A 144 10.52 8.34 -17.50
CA MET A 144 11.50 7.54 -16.76
C MET A 144 12.80 8.33 -16.54
N GLU A 145 12.68 9.56 -16.01
CA GLU A 145 13.82 10.47 -15.82
C GLU A 145 13.74 11.22 -14.48
N ILE A 146 14.91 11.59 -13.94
CA ILE A 146 15.04 12.55 -12.83
C ILE A 146 15.83 13.76 -13.30
N THR A 147 15.25 14.95 -13.21
CA THR A 147 15.91 16.23 -13.49
C THR A 147 16.31 16.92 -12.19
N LEU A 148 17.55 17.39 -12.14
CA LEU A 148 18.16 18.07 -10.99
C LEU A 148 18.05 19.58 -11.21
N PHE A 149 17.55 20.33 -10.23
CA PHE A 149 17.41 21.79 -10.29
C PHE A 149 18.23 22.45 -9.18
N ASP A 150 19.26 23.21 -9.55
CA ASP A 150 20.11 24.00 -8.65
C ASP A 150 19.74 25.48 -8.79
N ASN A 151 19.34 26.11 -7.69
CA ASN A 151 18.83 27.48 -7.64
C ASN A 151 17.74 27.75 -8.71
N GLY A 152 16.80 26.80 -8.86
CA GLY A 152 15.72 26.86 -9.85
C GLY A 152 16.12 26.59 -11.30
N ALA A 153 17.41 26.40 -11.61
CA ALA A 153 17.89 26.09 -12.95
C ALA A 153 18.16 24.58 -13.11
N SER A 154 17.69 23.99 -14.21
CA SER A 154 18.00 22.59 -14.52
C SER A 154 19.49 22.43 -14.84
N ILE A 155 20.18 21.55 -14.10
CA ILE A 155 21.62 21.28 -14.24
C ILE A 155 21.93 19.91 -14.88
N GLY A 156 20.92 19.06 -15.06
CA GLY A 156 21.07 17.77 -15.69
C GLY A 156 19.90 16.83 -15.44
N THR A 157 19.88 15.74 -16.20
CA THR A 157 18.88 14.67 -16.09
C THR A 157 19.57 13.32 -16.02
N VAL A 158 19.04 12.41 -15.22
CA VAL A 158 19.46 11.00 -15.15
C VAL A 158 18.31 10.06 -15.50
N ALA A 159 18.62 8.86 -15.97
CA ALA A 159 17.62 7.88 -16.38
C ALA A 159 17.11 7.04 -15.20
N VAL A 160 15.79 6.89 -15.12
CA VAL A 160 15.13 5.89 -14.27
C VAL A 160 15.10 4.56 -15.01
N LEU A 161 15.64 3.53 -14.38
CA LEU A 161 15.72 2.17 -14.93
C LEU A 161 14.49 1.32 -14.60
N SER A 162 13.85 1.58 -13.46
CA SER A 162 12.60 0.92 -13.08
C SER A 162 11.83 1.69 -12.00
N LYS A 163 10.52 1.47 -11.95
CA LYS A 163 9.59 2.00 -10.94
C LYS A 163 8.62 0.91 -10.45
N GLY A 164 7.80 1.27 -9.48
CA GLY A 164 6.62 0.51 -9.08
C GLY A 164 5.60 0.37 -10.20
N LYS A 165 4.95 -0.79 -10.29
CA LYS A 165 3.92 -1.04 -11.31
C LYS A 165 2.65 -0.26 -10.93
N GLU A 166 2.09 0.46 -11.90
CA GLU A 166 0.81 1.16 -11.76
C GLU A 166 -0.32 0.20 -11.38
N GLY A 167 -1.20 0.64 -10.48
CA GLY A 167 -2.31 -0.15 -9.94
C GLY A 167 -1.88 -1.31 -9.03
N SER A 168 -0.57 -1.56 -8.89
CA SER A 168 -0.07 -2.59 -7.98
C SER A 168 0.02 -2.04 -6.56
N TRP A 169 0.12 -2.96 -5.59
CA TRP A 169 0.38 -2.58 -4.20
C TRP A 169 1.71 -1.88 -3.99
N TRP A 170 2.64 -2.00 -4.93
CA TRP A 170 3.93 -1.33 -4.86
C TRP A 170 4.03 -0.23 -5.92
N GLU A 171 2.91 0.39 -6.30
CA GLU A 171 2.93 1.54 -7.19
C GLU A 171 3.78 2.66 -6.59
N THR A 172 4.69 3.22 -7.40
CA THR A 172 5.50 4.37 -6.95
C THR A 172 4.57 5.55 -6.70
N PRO A 173 4.60 6.13 -5.49
CA PRO A 173 3.64 7.17 -5.15
C PRO A 173 4.05 8.51 -5.76
N THR A 174 3.06 9.27 -6.22
CA THR A 174 3.23 10.60 -6.84
C THR A 174 2.84 11.72 -5.89
N GLY A 175 3.47 12.89 -6.07
CA GLY A 175 3.21 14.08 -5.23
C GLY A 175 4.47 14.87 -4.90
N ASN A 176 4.35 15.74 -3.90
CA ASN A 176 5.41 16.61 -3.42
C ASN A 176 6.06 16.06 -2.14
N TYR A 177 7.22 15.44 -2.30
CA TYR A 177 7.95 14.83 -1.20
C TYR A 177 9.16 15.66 -0.81
N LYS A 178 9.85 15.19 0.21
CA LYS A 178 11.16 15.70 0.60
C LYS A 178 12.05 14.53 0.98
N VAL A 179 13.35 14.71 0.86
CA VAL A 179 14.32 13.73 1.37
C VAL A 179 14.15 13.59 2.89
N LEU A 180 13.82 12.39 3.34
CA LEU A 180 13.67 12.05 4.76
C LEU A 180 14.99 11.60 5.38
N GLY A 181 15.82 10.96 4.57
CA GLY A 181 17.09 10.42 4.98
C GLY A 181 17.84 9.80 3.81
N LYS A 182 19.14 9.59 4.01
CA LYS A 182 20.04 9.10 2.99
C LYS A 182 21.04 8.13 3.60
N THR A 183 21.31 7.04 2.89
CA THR A 183 22.29 6.03 3.29
C THR A 183 23.16 5.65 2.09
N PRO A 184 24.50 5.72 2.18
CA PRO A 184 25.39 5.40 1.06
C PRO A 184 25.20 3.98 0.52
N ASN A 185 24.84 3.03 1.39
CA ASN A 185 24.46 1.68 1.00
C ASN A 185 23.37 1.17 1.95
N GLY A 186 22.10 1.34 1.57
CA GLY A 186 20.96 0.96 2.40
C GLY A 186 20.68 -0.54 2.32
N TYR A 187 20.29 -1.18 3.42
CA TYR A 187 19.90 -2.59 3.40
C TYR A 187 18.38 -2.75 3.46
N SER A 188 17.81 -3.45 2.47
CA SER A 188 16.41 -3.85 2.48
C SER A 188 16.26 -5.22 3.12
N SER A 189 15.76 -5.27 4.36
CA SER A 189 15.40 -6.53 5.03
C SER A 189 14.19 -7.25 4.40
N ILE A 190 13.49 -6.57 3.48
CA ILE A 190 12.37 -7.14 2.71
C ILE A 190 12.92 -8.00 1.59
N GLY A 191 13.89 -7.45 0.85
CA GLY A 191 14.52 -8.15 -0.26
C GLY A 191 15.73 -8.96 0.09
N ASN A 192 16.29 -8.75 1.28
CA ASN A 192 17.64 -9.17 1.66
C ASN A 192 18.66 -8.71 0.63
N VAL A 193 18.59 -7.42 0.26
CA VAL A 193 19.41 -6.79 -0.77
C VAL A 193 19.95 -5.46 -0.29
N TRP A 194 21.15 -5.14 -0.72
CA TRP A 194 21.77 -3.84 -0.59
C TRP A 194 21.30 -2.93 -1.72
N MET A 195 21.15 -1.65 -1.40
CA MET A 195 20.60 -0.60 -2.25
C MET A 195 21.58 0.59 -2.20
N PRO A 196 22.51 0.66 -3.15
CA PRO A 196 23.51 1.73 -3.20
C PRO A 196 22.83 3.11 -3.27
N TYR A 197 23.40 4.11 -2.60
CA TYR A 197 22.97 5.51 -2.63
C TYR A 197 21.46 5.70 -2.36
N SER A 198 20.99 5.05 -1.30
CA SER A 198 19.58 5.06 -0.90
C SER A 198 19.14 6.43 -0.39
N ILE A 199 18.13 7.01 -1.04
CA ILE A 199 17.44 8.23 -0.64
C ILE A 199 16.01 7.85 -0.28
N GLN A 200 15.64 7.99 0.99
CA GLN A 200 14.26 7.81 1.41
C GLN A 200 13.48 9.10 1.15
N PHE A 201 12.38 8.99 0.41
CA PHE A 201 11.49 10.12 0.16
C PHE A 201 10.10 9.90 0.76
N TYR A 202 9.70 8.65 0.96
CA TYR A 202 8.37 8.36 1.48
C TYR A 202 8.22 6.94 2.01
N GLY A 203 7.84 6.75 3.27
CA GLY A 203 7.52 5.43 3.80
C GLY A 203 8.61 4.38 3.51
N ASN A 204 8.25 3.29 2.84
CA ASN A 204 9.19 2.27 2.34
C ASN A 204 9.65 2.48 0.88
N TYR A 205 9.37 3.64 0.28
CA TYR A 205 9.73 4.03 -1.08
C TYR A 205 11.00 4.87 -1.10
N LEU A 206 11.97 4.42 -1.89
CA LEU A 206 13.29 5.01 -2.00
C LEU A 206 13.65 5.30 -3.47
N ILE A 207 14.57 6.24 -3.66
CA ILE A 207 15.36 6.39 -4.87
C ILE A 207 16.74 5.77 -4.56
N HIS A 208 17.19 4.81 -5.37
CA HIS A 208 18.48 4.15 -5.12
C HIS A 208 19.10 3.56 -6.39
N GLY A 209 20.38 3.17 -6.32
CA GLY A 209 21.10 2.43 -7.36
C GLY A 209 20.54 1.03 -7.56
N TRP A 210 21.18 0.20 -8.38
CA TRP A 210 20.62 -1.12 -8.67
C TRP A 210 20.84 -2.08 -7.49
N PRO A 211 19.79 -2.70 -6.91
CA PRO A 211 19.99 -3.55 -5.75
C PRO A 211 20.80 -4.79 -6.06
N HIS A 212 21.49 -5.30 -5.06
CA HIS A 212 22.26 -6.54 -5.16
C HIS A 212 22.17 -7.36 -3.86
N TYR A 213 22.32 -8.68 -3.98
CA TYR A 213 22.42 -9.56 -2.83
C TYR A 213 23.76 -9.40 -2.10
N ASP A 214 23.92 -10.07 -0.95
CA ASP A 214 25.14 -10.03 -0.14
C ASP A 214 26.40 -10.48 -0.92
N ASP A 215 26.24 -11.33 -1.93
CA ASP A 215 27.33 -11.80 -2.80
C ASP A 215 27.66 -10.83 -3.96
N GLY A 216 26.98 -9.67 -4.01
CA GLY A 216 27.14 -8.66 -5.06
C GLY A 216 26.33 -8.97 -6.34
N THR A 217 25.62 -10.08 -6.40
CA THR A 217 24.78 -10.43 -7.56
C THR A 217 23.62 -9.42 -7.68
N PRO A 218 23.44 -8.73 -8.82
CA PRO A 218 22.37 -7.76 -8.98
C PRO A 218 21.00 -8.45 -8.99
N VAL A 219 19.99 -7.77 -8.45
CA VAL A 219 18.60 -8.23 -8.55
C VAL A 219 18.13 -8.21 -10.00
N ARG A 220 17.17 -9.08 -10.34
CA ARG A 220 16.62 -9.12 -11.70
C ARG A 220 15.75 -7.88 -11.97
N LYS A 221 15.64 -7.47 -13.24
CA LYS A 221 14.85 -6.28 -13.66
C LYS A 221 13.37 -6.31 -13.24
N GLY A 222 12.76 -7.50 -13.15
CA GLY A 222 11.37 -7.66 -12.71
C GLY A 222 11.17 -7.66 -11.20
N TYR A 223 12.24 -7.66 -10.41
CA TYR A 223 12.16 -7.57 -8.95
C TYR A 223 11.74 -6.14 -8.59
N SER A 224 10.50 -5.84 -8.19
CA SER A 224 10.09 -4.46 -7.86
C SER A 224 9.36 -4.40 -6.53
N GLY A 225 9.71 -3.40 -5.71
CA GLY A 225 9.08 -3.07 -4.43
C GLY A 225 8.60 -1.62 -4.38
N GLY A 226 8.40 -1.00 -5.54
CA GLY A 226 7.89 0.36 -5.68
C GLY A 226 8.93 1.47 -5.66
N CYS A 227 10.17 1.17 -5.33
CA CYS A 227 11.28 2.12 -5.40
C CYS A 227 11.58 2.57 -6.85
N ILE A 228 12.12 3.79 -6.96
CA ILE A 228 12.69 4.34 -8.19
C ILE A 228 14.14 3.89 -8.26
N ARG A 229 14.53 3.21 -9.32
CA ARG A 229 15.88 2.68 -9.47
C ARG A 229 16.64 3.36 -10.57
N LEU A 230 17.89 3.65 -10.29
CA LEU A 230 18.84 4.28 -11.20
C LEU A 230 20.02 3.33 -11.45
N SER A 231 20.90 3.70 -12.37
CA SER A 231 22.25 3.12 -12.37
C SER A 231 22.98 3.56 -11.09
N ASP A 232 24.00 2.83 -10.64
CA ASP A 232 24.74 3.23 -9.43
C ASP A 232 25.44 4.59 -9.60
N ASP A 233 25.91 4.89 -10.80
CA ASP A 233 26.53 6.17 -11.12
C ASP A 233 25.52 7.33 -11.08
N ASP A 234 24.33 7.13 -11.65
CA ASP A 234 23.24 8.11 -11.61
C ASP A 234 22.69 8.27 -10.18
N ALA A 235 22.54 7.17 -9.45
CA ALA A 235 22.11 7.20 -8.05
C ALA A 235 23.10 7.99 -7.19
N ARG A 236 24.40 7.79 -7.39
CA ARG A 236 25.44 8.58 -6.73
C ARG A 236 25.32 10.07 -7.08
N THR A 237 25.03 10.40 -8.33
CA THR A 237 24.83 11.80 -8.77
C THR A 237 23.66 12.45 -8.03
N VAL A 238 22.48 11.81 -8.05
CA VAL A 238 21.28 12.31 -7.35
C VAL A 238 21.54 12.37 -5.84
N TYR A 239 22.16 11.33 -5.28
CA TYR A 239 22.52 11.27 -3.86
C TYR A 239 23.46 12.41 -3.47
N ASN A 240 24.49 12.72 -4.23
CA ASN A 240 25.40 13.82 -3.87
C ASN A 240 24.75 15.20 -4.01
N PHE A 241 23.77 15.33 -4.91
CA PHE A 241 23.04 16.58 -5.11
C PHE A 241 22.08 16.90 -3.96
N VAL A 242 21.25 15.93 -3.54
CA VAL A 242 20.17 16.19 -2.58
C VAL A 242 20.65 16.19 -1.13
N ASN A 243 20.04 17.01 -0.28
CA ASN A 243 20.22 17.00 1.18
C ASN A 243 18.91 16.59 1.88
N ASN A 244 18.95 16.34 3.19
CA ASN A 244 17.73 16.15 3.95
C ASN A 244 16.81 17.38 3.78
N SER A 245 15.52 17.13 3.61
CA SER A 245 14.50 18.12 3.28
C SER A 245 14.55 18.72 1.87
N THR A 246 15.49 18.32 0.99
CA THR A 246 15.42 18.70 -0.43
C THR A 246 14.10 18.21 -1.02
N PRO A 247 13.29 19.07 -1.66
CA PRO A 247 12.04 18.67 -2.29
C PRO A 247 12.25 17.67 -3.43
N ILE A 248 11.29 16.74 -3.56
CA ILE A 248 11.24 15.68 -4.56
C ILE A 248 9.84 15.70 -5.16
N LEU A 249 9.73 16.19 -6.38
CA LEU A 249 8.45 16.31 -7.06
C LEU A 249 8.27 15.12 -8.01
N VAL A 250 7.37 14.18 -7.69
CA VAL A 250 7.17 12.94 -8.45
C VAL A 250 5.87 12.99 -9.25
N LEU A 251 5.97 12.80 -10.57
CA LEU A 251 4.85 12.73 -11.49
C LEU A 251 4.82 11.39 -12.22
N GLU A 252 3.61 10.90 -12.44
CA GLU A 252 3.30 9.78 -13.31
C GLU A 252 2.00 10.10 -14.05
N ASP A 253 1.86 9.58 -15.27
CA ASP A 253 0.54 9.47 -15.88
C ASP A 253 -0.12 8.29 -15.18
N LYS A 254 -1.01 8.58 -14.23
CA LYS A 254 -2.11 7.64 -14.06
C LYS A 254 -2.83 7.67 -15.37
N GLU A 255 -3.10 6.51 -15.99
CA GLU A 255 -3.97 6.49 -17.16
C GLU A 255 -5.06 7.52 -16.91
N ARG A 256 -5.20 8.52 -17.80
CA ARG A 256 -6.41 9.34 -17.79
C ARG A 256 -7.50 8.31 -17.92
N HIS A 257 -8.11 7.93 -16.80
CA HIS A 257 -9.35 7.22 -16.82
C HIS A 257 -10.20 8.14 -17.69
N ASP A 258 -10.57 7.66 -18.88
CA ASP A 258 -11.54 8.33 -19.74
C ASP A 258 -12.86 8.26 -18.97
N PHE A 259 -12.95 9.10 -17.95
CA PHE A 259 -14.10 9.24 -17.12
C PHE A 259 -15.19 9.79 -18.00
N GLY A 260 -16.39 9.29 -17.77
CA GLY A 260 -17.57 9.98 -18.25
C GLY A 260 -17.64 11.40 -17.67
N VAL A 261 -18.64 12.12 -18.13
CA VAL A 261 -19.03 13.42 -17.63
C VAL A 261 -20.42 13.27 -17.06
N LEU A 262 -20.57 13.61 -15.78
CA LEU A 262 -21.89 13.71 -15.16
C LEU A 262 -22.57 14.97 -15.69
N THR A 263 -23.59 14.78 -16.51
CA THR A 263 -24.41 15.90 -16.99
C THR A 263 -25.68 15.98 -16.15
N GLN A 264 -25.86 17.11 -15.44
CA GLN A 264 -27.08 17.33 -14.66
C GLN A 264 -28.29 17.39 -15.60
N ARG A 265 -29.32 16.60 -15.29
CA ARG A 265 -30.65 16.72 -15.90
C ARG A 265 -31.29 18.00 -15.36
N VAL A 266 -32.21 18.62 -16.12
CA VAL A 266 -32.88 19.90 -15.77
C VAL A 266 -33.82 19.79 -14.54
N THR A 267 -33.62 18.79 -13.67
CA THR A 267 -34.45 18.52 -12.51
C THR A 267 -33.67 18.81 -11.22
N ASP A 268 -34.13 19.78 -10.44
CA ASP A 268 -33.74 19.95 -9.03
C ASP A 268 -34.68 19.11 -8.17
N ALA A 269 -34.60 17.79 -8.27
CA ALA A 269 -35.45 16.92 -7.45
C ALA A 269 -35.09 17.13 -5.96
N PRO A 270 -36.06 17.50 -5.09
CA PRO A 270 -35.78 17.60 -3.67
C PRO A 270 -35.38 16.24 -3.12
N ILE A 271 -34.52 16.25 -2.11
CA ILE A 271 -34.11 15.06 -1.39
C ILE A 271 -34.81 15.03 -0.02
N ASP A 272 -35.71 14.07 0.14
CA ASP A 272 -36.46 13.84 1.37
C ASP A 272 -36.09 12.48 1.97
N GLY A 273 -36.35 12.31 3.27
CA GLY A 273 -36.15 11.03 3.94
C GLY A 273 -34.70 10.71 4.29
N ILE A 274 -33.84 11.73 4.42
CA ILE A 274 -32.48 11.60 4.92
C ILE A 274 -32.40 12.13 6.36
N ASP A 275 -31.95 11.29 7.28
CA ASP A 275 -31.79 11.68 8.69
C ASP A 275 -30.35 12.03 9.11
N ALA A 276 -29.36 11.69 8.27
CA ALA A 276 -27.97 12.06 8.45
C ALA A 276 -27.79 13.53 8.83
N LYS A 277 -26.91 13.78 9.79
CA LYS A 277 -26.54 15.14 10.20
C LYS A 277 -25.74 15.86 9.13
N ALA A 278 -24.84 15.13 8.46
CA ALA A 278 -24.09 15.61 7.31
C ALA A 278 -23.98 14.53 6.23
N PHE A 279 -23.98 14.96 4.98
CA PHE A 279 -23.63 14.10 3.85
C PHE A 279 -22.99 14.90 2.73
N LEU A 280 -22.22 14.22 1.89
CA LEU A 280 -21.61 14.78 0.69
C LEU A 280 -21.62 13.76 -0.44
N ILE A 281 -21.99 14.22 -1.63
CA ILE A 281 -21.85 13.50 -2.89
C ILE A 281 -20.85 14.24 -3.76
N THR A 282 -19.81 13.54 -4.21
CA THR A 282 -18.73 14.10 -5.00
C THR A 282 -18.39 13.21 -6.19
N ASP A 283 -18.16 13.84 -7.33
CA ASP A 283 -17.48 13.21 -8.45
C ASP A 283 -16.00 13.05 -8.09
N ILE A 284 -15.54 11.80 -7.93
CA ILE A 284 -14.15 11.53 -7.54
C ILE A 284 -13.17 11.98 -8.62
N SER A 285 -13.57 11.97 -9.89
CA SER A 285 -12.68 12.32 -11.00
C SER A 285 -12.31 13.80 -11.02
N THR A 286 -13.27 14.66 -10.69
CA THR A 286 -13.12 16.12 -10.79
C THR A 286 -13.04 16.80 -9.42
N GLY A 287 -13.46 16.13 -8.35
CA GLY A 287 -13.67 16.74 -7.04
C GLY A 287 -14.95 17.58 -6.96
N ASN A 288 -15.76 17.65 -8.02
CA ASN A 288 -16.97 18.46 -8.05
C ASN A 288 -18.01 17.93 -7.06
N VAL A 289 -18.54 18.83 -6.22
CA VAL A 289 -19.65 18.55 -5.32
C VAL A 289 -20.95 18.51 -6.12
N LEU A 290 -21.69 17.40 -6.00
CA LEU A 290 -22.98 17.21 -6.67
C LEU A 290 -24.16 17.55 -5.77
N LEU A 291 -24.04 17.26 -4.48
CA LEU A 291 -25.03 17.54 -3.44
C LEU A 291 -24.38 17.45 -2.06
N GLU A 292 -24.78 18.31 -1.14
CA GLU A 292 -24.25 18.32 0.21
C GLU A 292 -25.27 18.77 1.26
N LYS A 293 -24.99 18.39 2.50
CA LYS A 293 -25.62 18.91 3.71
C LYS A 293 -24.57 18.99 4.79
N ASN A 294 -24.32 20.18 5.32
CA ASN A 294 -23.39 20.42 6.43
C ASN A 294 -21.99 19.81 6.16
N ALA A 295 -21.46 19.99 4.94
CA ALA A 295 -20.32 19.20 4.49
C ALA A 295 -19.04 19.42 5.33
N GLU A 296 -18.91 20.63 5.89
CA GLU A 296 -17.79 21.10 6.72
C GLU A 296 -18.00 20.87 8.24
N ASP A 297 -19.15 20.32 8.66
CA ASP A 297 -19.40 20.09 10.09
C ASP A 297 -18.48 18.99 10.63
N VAL A 298 -17.68 19.35 11.65
CA VAL A 298 -16.74 18.44 12.31
C VAL A 298 -17.48 17.53 13.28
N MET A 299 -17.40 16.22 13.05
CA MET A 299 -18.04 15.22 13.91
C MET A 299 -17.28 13.90 14.01
N PRO A 300 -17.55 13.08 15.03
CA PRO A 300 -16.90 11.77 15.16
C PRO A 300 -17.24 10.88 13.96
N ILE A 301 -16.24 10.23 13.37
CA ILE A 301 -16.41 9.42 12.14
C ILE A 301 -16.34 7.91 12.35
N ALA A 302 -16.27 7.46 13.61
CA ALA A 302 -16.20 6.05 13.96
C ALA A 302 -15.18 5.27 13.10
N SER A 303 -15.54 4.05 12.70
CA SER A 303 -14.68 3.14 11.93
C SER A 303 -14.32 3.60 10.51
N LEU A 304 -14.84 4.74 10.00
CA LEU A 304 -14.28 5.32 8.77
C LEU A 304 -12.79 5.64 8.94
N THR A 305 -12.36 5.89 10.18
CA THR A 305 -10.94 5.97 10.61
C THR A 305 -10.06 4.85 10.04
N LYS A 306 -10.62 3.64 9.91
CA LYS A 306 -9.85 2.46 9.48
C LYS A 306 -9.41 2.53 8.01
N LEU A 307 -10.04 3.38 7.19
CA LEU A 307 -9.54 3.70 5.86
C LEU A 307 -8.18 4.40 5.95
N MET A 308 -8.04 5.40 6.82
CA MET A 308 -6.76 6.06 7.08
C MET A 308 -5.73 5.09 7.68
N THR A 309 -6.15 4.21 8.59
CA THR A 309 -5.27 3.17 9.13
C THR A 309 -4.77 2.23 8.05
N ALA A 310 -5.61 1.81 7.11
CA ALA A 310 -5.20 0.95 6.01
C ALA A 310 -4.24 1.67 5.06
N ILE A 311 -4.50 2.94 4.73
CA ILE A 311 -3.59 3.80 3.95
C ILE A 311 -2.22 3.86 4.62
N VAL A 312 -2.17 4.27 5.90
CA VAL A 312 -0.90 4.45 6.62
C VAL A 312 -0.18 3.12 6.79
N ALA A 313 -0.88 2.06 7.22
CA ALA A 313 -0.28 0.74 7.38
C ALA A 313 0.36 0.26 6.08
N HIS A 314 -0.31 0.44 4.95
CA HIS A 314 0.23 0.09 3.65
C HIS A 314 1.50 0.89 3.29
N GLU A 315 1.56 2.18 3.64
CA GLU A 315 2.63 3.08 3.21
C GLU A 315 3.87 3.04 4.10
N VAL A 316 3.71 2.63 5.35
CA VAL A 316 4.82 2.61 6.33
C VAL A 316 5.19 1.20 6.79
N ILE A 317 4.36 0.19 6.48
CA ILE A 317 4.63 -1.22 6.79
C ILE A 317 4.74 -1.98 5.47
N TYR A 318 5.82 -2.74 5.31
CA TYR A 318 5.85 -3.78 4.30
C TYR A 318 4.76 -4.81 4.61
N LEU A 319 3.66 -4.82 3.86
CA LEU A 319 2.49 -5.66 4.17
C LEU A 319 2.79 -7.18 4.10
N GLY A 320 3.85 -7.60 3.41
CA GLY A 320 4.36 -8.98 3.46
C GLY A 320 5.14 -9.31 4.75
N LYS A 321 5.29 -8.36 5.68
CA LYS A 321 5.97 -8.59 6.96
C LYS A 321 5.04 -9.36 7.90
N SER A 322 5.59 -10.42 8.48
CA SER A 322 4.94 -11.14 9.58
C SER A 322 5.02 -10.34 10.88
N ILE A 323 3.88 -10.00 11.45
CA ILE A 323 3.71 -9.34 12.74
C ILE A 323 3.39 -10.40 13.80
N THR A 324 4.19 -10.49 14.86
CA THR A 324 3.89 -11.37 16.00
C THR A 324 2.99 -10.61 16.98
N VAL A 325 1.79 -11.13 17.18
CA VAL A 325 0.78 -10.49 18.04
C VAL A 325 1.14 -10.70 19.50
N SER A 326 1.08 -9.64 20.29
CA SER A 326 1.21 -9.69 21.75
C SER A 326 -0.04 -9.10 22.41
N GLU A 327 -0.32 -9.48 23.65
CA GLU A 327 -1.50 -9.04 24.40
C GLU A 327 -1.68 -7.51 24.37
N ARG A 328 -0.59 -6.77 24.57
CA ARG A 328 -0.56 -5.30 24.57
C ARG A 328 -0.93 -4.63 23.24
N MET A 329 -1.00 -5.40 22.15
CA MET A 329 -1.34 -4.91 20.81
C MET A 329 -2.82 -5.08 20.50
N LEU A 330 -3.56 -5.79 21.36
CA LEU A 330 -5.00 -6.00 21.20
C LEU A 330 -5.76 -4.78 21.71
N ALA A 331 -6.92 -4.53 21.11
CA ALA A 331 -7.79 -3.45 21.51
C ALA A 331 -8.49 -3.80 22.83
N ASN A 332 -8.76 -2.78 23.65
CA ASN A 332 -9.57 -2.96 24.86
C ASN A 332 -11.02 -3.37 24.55
N VAL A 333 -11.49 -3.06 23.33
CA VAL A 333 -12.83 -3.42 22.84
C VAL A 333 -12.64 -4.17 21.53
N ALA A 334 -12.56 -5.49 21.63
CA ALA A 334 -12.48 -6.40 20.49
C ALA A 334 -13.81 -6.41 19.72
N GLN A 335 -13.72 -6.75 18.43
CA GLN A 335 -14.88 -6.99 17.57
C GLN A 335 -14.89 -8.46 17.10
N ALA A 336 -15.55 -8.78 15.98
CA ALA A 336 -15.72 -10.17 15.54
C ALA A 336 -14.40 -10.90 15.28
N PHE A 337 -13.40 -10.22 14.70
CA PHE A 337 -12.07 -10.78 14.51
C PHE A 337 -11.15 -10.44 15.66
N HIS A 338 -10.56 -11.48 16.25
CA HIS A 338 -9.56 -11.40 17.32
C HIS A 338 -8.32 -12.23 16.95
N PRO A 339 -7.16 -11.61 16.70
CA PRO A 339 -5.95 -12.34 16.36
C PRO A 339 -5.38 -13.07 17.59
N VAL A 340 -4.82 -14.25 17.37
CA VAL A 340 -4.32 -15.10 18.46
C VAL A 340 -2.95 -14.60 18.94
N VAL A 341 -2.82 -14.39 20.24
CA VAL A 341 -1.56 -13.98 20.89
C VAL A 341 -0.44 -14.98 20.61
N SER A 342 0.77 -14.46 20.44
CA SER A 342 1.99 -15.19 20.04
C SER A 342 1.96 -15.80 18.64
N LYS A 343 0.86 -15.66 17.89
CA LYS A 343 0.82 -16.04 16.48
C LYS A 343 1.30 -14.90 15.59
N ARG A 344 1.63 -15.29 14.36
CA ARG A 344 2.15 -14.42 13.31
C ARG A 344 1.10 -14.23 12.23
N TYR A 345 0.93 -12.99 11.80
CA TYR A 345 0.03 -12.61 10.71
C TYR A 345 0.78 -11.74 9.72
N LEU A 346 0.54 -11.86 8.43
CA LEU A 346 1.05 -10.86 7.49
C LEU A 346 0.32 -9.53 7.73
N GLY A 347 1.02 -8.41 7.59
CA GLY A 347 0.38 -7.09 7.66
C GLY A 347 -0.78 -6.95 6.67
N LEU A 348 -0.62 -7.54 5.48
CA LEU A 348 -1.66 -7.66 4.47
C LEU A 348 -2.90 -8.40 4.99
N ASP A 349 -2.72 -9.57 5.60
CA ASP A 349 -3.82 -10.40 6.09
C ASP A 349 -4.66 -9.64 7.12
N LEU A 350 -4.02 -8.78 7.92
CA LEU A 350 -4.70 -7.94 8.92
C LEU A 350 -5.55 -6.83 8.29
N LEU A 351 -5.32 -6.42 7.05
CA LEU A 351 -6.17 -5.44 6.34
C LEU A 351 -7.57 -5.99 6.03
N TYR A 352 -7.71 -7.29 5.83
CA TYR A 352 -9.02 -7.92 5.56
C TYR A 352 -10.00 -7.78 6.73
N PRO A 353 -9.72 -8.30 7.94
CA PRO A 353 -10.61 -8.08 9.08
C PRO A 353 -10.69 -6.60 9.48
N LEU A 354 -9.67 -5.78 9.21
CA LEU A 354 -9.74 -4.32 9.41
C LEU A 354 -10.86 -3.68 8.57
N LEU A 355 -10.95 -4.01 7.28
CA LEU A 355 -11.86 -3.35 6.34
C LEU A 355 -13.20 -4.08 6.17
N MET A 356 -13.22 -5.42 6.21
CA MET A 356 -14.44 -6.24 6.09
C MET A 356 -15.21 -6.37 7.40
N GLN A 357 -14.52 -6.53 8.53
CA GLN A 357 -15.14 -6.76 9.84
C GLN A 357 -14.99 -5.59 10.81
N SER A 358 -14.39 -4.49 10.35
CA SER A 358 -14.11 -3.33 11.18
C SER A 358 -13.25 -3.66 12.42
N SER A 359 -12.39 -4.69 12.38
CA SER A 359 -11.65 -5.17 13.56
C SER A 359 -10.78 -4.08 14.19
N ASN A 360 -11.07 -3.79 15.46
CA ASN A 360 -10.26 -2.90 16.28
C ASN A 360 -8.90 -3.53 16.61
N ASP A 361 -8.84 -4.85 16.75
CA ASP A 361 -7.59 -5.55 17.05
C ASP A 361 -6.62 -5.46 15.87
N SER A 362 -7.08 -5.64 14.63
CA SER A 362 -6.22 -5.45 13.46
C SER A 362 -5.66 -4.03 13.39
N ALA A 363 -6.50 -3.03 13.68
CA ALA A 363 -6.07 -1.64 13.73
C ALA A 363 -4.97 -1.40 14.78
N ASN A 364 -5.16 -1.92 15.99
CA ASN A 364 -4.19 -1.77 17.07
C ASN A 364 -2.92 -2.59 16.85
N VAL A 365 -3.01 -3.77 16.23
CA VAL A 365 -1.85 -4.60 15.89
C VAL A 365 -0.98 -3.90 14.84
N LEU A 366 -1.58 -3.34 13.79
CA LEU A 366 -0.86 -2.58 12.76
C LEU A 366 -0.21 -1.32 13.36
N ALA A 367 -0.94 -0.56 14.18
CA ALA A 367 -0.42 0.64 14.83
C ALA A 367 0.72 0.34 15.82
N SER A 368 0.55 -0.68 16.65
CA SER A 368 1.53 -1.07 17.67
C SER A 368 2.80 -1.66 17.05
N PHE A 369 2.73 -2.19 15.83
CA PHE A 369 3.89 -2.78 15.15
C PHE A 369 5.01 -1.74 14.89
N ILE A 370 4.65 -0.52 14.52
CA ILE A 370 5.60 0.60 14.37
C ILE A 370 5.64 1.54 15.58
N GLY A 371 4.73 1.33 16.54
CA GLY A 371 4.52 2.16 17.72
C GLY A 371 3.38 3.17 17.55
N ASN A 372 2.40 3.13 18.47
CA ASN A 372 1.15 3.89 18.36
C ASN A 372 1.35 5.39 18.15
N ASN A 373 2.28 6.03 18.88
CA ASN A 373 2.53 7.47 18.73
C ASN A 373 3.05 7.81 17.32
N SER A 374 3.91 6.97 16.75
CA SER A 374 4.42 7.13 15.39
C SER A 374 3.27 6.92 14.38
N PHE A 375 2.47 5.87 14.58
CA PHE A 375 1.33 5.60 13.72
C PHE A 375 0.29 6.72 13.72
N MET A 376 -0.05 7.29 14.89
CA MET A 376 -0.99 8.43 14.97
C MET A 376 -0.44 9.68 14.28
N ARG A 377 0.87 9.95 14.44
CA ARG A 377 1.53 11.04 13.72
C ARG A 377 1.41 10.84 12.21
N ASN A 378 1.70 9.63 11.73
CA ASN A 378 1.57 9.31 10.30
C ASN A 378 0.12 9.45 9.80
N MET A 379 -0.88 9.07 10.58
CA MET A 379 -2.30 9.28 10.21
C MET A 379 -2.66 10.76 10.08
N ASN A 380 -2.24 11.61 11.03
CA ASN A 380 -2.54 13.04 10.98
C ASN A 380 -1.72 13.77 9.91
N ASN A 381 -0.47 13.39 9.69
CA ASN A 381 0.32 13.93 8.58
C ASN A 381 -0.28 13.54 7.23
N LYS A 382 -0.76 12.30 7.12
CA LYS A 382 -1.47 11.86 5.92
C LYS A 382 -2.74 12.67 5.71
N ALA A 383 -3.54 12.89 6.76
CA ALA A 383 -4.70 13.76 6.68
C ALA A 383 -4.34 15.17 6.18
N ALA A 384 -3.33 15.81 6.79
CA ALA A 384 -2.85 17.13 6.37
C ALA A 384 -2.38 17.14 4.90
N SER A 385 -1.66 16.11 4.45
CA SER A 385 -1.24 16.00 3.05
C SER A 385 -2.40 15.86 2.07
N LEU A 386 -3.54 15.31 2.51
CA LEU A 386 -4.74 15.19 1.70
C LEU A 386 -5.64 16.44 1.78
N ASP A 387 -5.13 17.56 2.29
CA ASP A 387 -5.88 18.78 2.57
C ASP A 387 -7.10 18.53 3.50
N MET A 388 -7.01 17.53 4.38
CA MET A 388 -8.05 17.19 5.37
C MET A 388 -7.88 18.04 6.65
N ASN A 389 -8.01 19.36 6.50
CA ASN A 389 -7.66 20.33 7.53
C ASN A 389 -8.56 20.31 8.78
N ASN A 390 -9.74 19.67 8.67
CA ASN A 390 -10.72 19.56 9.75
C ASN A 390 -10.77 18.14 10.34
N THR A 391 -9.70 17.36 10.15
CA THR A 391 -9.59 15.97 10.58
C THR A 391 -8.55 15.79 11.68
N THR A 392 -8.85 14.96 12.67
CA THR A 392 -7.89 14.55 13.70
C THR A 392 -8.10 13.08 14.06
N PHE A 393 -6.99 12.34 14.12
CA PHE A 393 -6.94 10.95 14.55
C PHE A 393 -6.17 10.81 15.88
N VAL A 394 -6.85 10.30 16.90
CA VAL A 394 -6.33 9.97 18.23
C VAL A 394 -6.14 8.46 18.47
N ASP A 395 -6.77 7.61 17.66
CA ASP A 395 -6.62 6.16 17.71
C ASP A 395 -6.81 5.52 16.31
N PRO A 396 -6.27 4.31 16.04
CA PRO A 396 -6.32 3.70 14.70
C PRO A 396 -7.67 3.04 14.38
N SER A 397 -8.61 2.97 15.33
CA SER A 397 -9.82 2.18 15.18
C SER A 397 -11.07 3.01 14.94
N GLY A 398 -11.12 4.27 15.40
CA GLY A 398 -12.36 5.04 15.38
C GLY A 398 -13.20 4.91 16.65
N ILE A 399 -12.69 4.26 17.70
CA ILE A 399 -13.46 4.06 18.93
C ILE A 399 -13.55 5.35 19.76
N GLY A 400 -12.50 6.16 19.76
CA GLY A 400 -12.46 7.44 20.43
C GLY A 400 -13.35 8.45 19.73
N ALA A 401 -14.16 9.18 20.50
CA ALA A 401 -15.01 10.24 19.97
C ALA A 401 -14.21 11.43 19.41
N GLN A 402 -12.91 11.51 19.72
CA GLN A 402 -12.01 12.54 19.20
C GLN A 402 -11.41 12.18 17.83
N ASN A 403 -11.71 10.99 17.28
CA ASN A 403 -11.52 10.71 15.87
C ASN A 403 -12.61 11.43 15.07
N ILE A 404 -12.30 12.65 14.67
CA ILE A 404 -13.22 13.60 14.05
C ILE A 404 -12.76 13.95 12.63
N SER A 405 -13.71 14.27 11.78
CA SER A 405 -13.49 14.72 10.40
C SER A 405 -14.78 15.39 9.90
N THR A 406 -14.78 15.77 8.63
CA THR A 406 -15.93 16.32 7.90
C THR A 406 -16.26 15.38 6.73
N THR A 407 -17.43 15.53 6.11
CA THR A 407 -17.74 14.74 4.90
C THR A 407 -16.84 15.12 3.73
N GLU A 408 -16.43 16.39 3.63
CA GLU A 408 -15.48 16.88 2.63
C GLU A 408 -14.10 16.23 2.78
N ASP A 409 -13.56 16.20 4.00
CA ASP A 409 -12.27 15.58 4.26
C ASP A 409 -12.30 14.08 4.00
N VAL A 410 -13.36 13.39 4.42
CA VAL A 410 -13.53 11.96 4.12
C VAL A 410 -13.64 11.73 2.60
N ALA A 411 -14.28 12.61 1.83
CA ALA A 411 -14.32 12.51 0.37
C ALA A 411 -12.93 12.64 -0.27
N LYS A 412 -12.07 13.54 0.22
CA LYS A 412 -10.65 13.64 -0.20
C LYS A 412 -9.90 12.34 0.09
N MET A 413 -10.13 11.73 1.25
CA MET A 413 -9.57 10.41 1.58
C MET A 413 -10.04 9.32 0.61
N LEU A 414 -11.33 9.28 0.25
CA LEU A 414 -11.85 8.32 -0.73
C LEU A 414 -11.26 8.53 -2.13
N GLN A 415 -11.14 9.79 -2.56
CA GLN A 415 -10.49 10.13 -3.83
C GLN A 415 -9.03 9.66 -3.85
N TYR A 416 -8.29 9.86 -2.75
CA TYR A 416 -6.94 9.35 -2.64
C TYR A 416 -6.89 7.82 -2.79
N ILE A 417 -7.75 7.09 -2.08
CA ILE A 417 -7.79 5.63 -2.16
C ILE A 417 -8.12 5.19 -3.58
N TYR A 418 -9.11 5.81 -4.22
CA TYR A 418 -9.52 5.46 -5.58
C TYR A 418 -8.33 5.53 -6.56
N PHE A 419 -7.59 6.63 -6.57
CA PHE A 419 -6.52 6.83 -7.52
C PHE A 419 -5.21 6.15 -7.14
N ASN A 420 -4.94 5.92 -5.86
CA ASN A 420 -3.61 5.50 -5.41
C ASN A 420 -3.59 4.12 -4.77
N ARG A 421 -4.71 3.68 -4.21
CA ARG A 421 -4.79 2.53 -3.30
C ARG A 421 -6.08 1.73 -3.50
N ASN A 422 -6.56 1.62 -4.74
CA ASN A 422 -7.87 1.03 -5.04
C ASN A 422 -8.02 -0.40 -4.50
N PHE A 423 -6.92 -1.15 -4.38
CA PHE A 423 -6.91 -2.47 -3.76
C PHE A 423 -7.46 -2.48 -2.31
N LEU A 424 -7.42 -1.35 -1.59
CA LEU A 424 -8.06 -1.23 -0.27
C LEU A 424 -9.59 -1.30 -0.38
N PHE A 425 -10.17 -0.75 -1.45
CA PHE A 425 -11.59 -0.92 -1.73
C PHE A 425 -11.92 -2.36 -2.13
N ASP A 426 -11.07 -3.01 -2.92
CA ASP A 426 -11.20 -4.45 -3.22
C ASP A 426 -11.23 -5.30 -1.94
N ILE A 427 -10.30 -5.06 -1.00
CA ILE A 427 -10.31 -5.74 0.31
C ILE A 427 -11.60 -5.42 1.08
N GLY A 428 -12.04 -4.15 1.11
CA GLY A 428 -13.28 -3.75 1.77
C GLY A 428 -14.53 -4.43 1.19
N ARG A 429 -14.51 -4.76 -0.11
CA ARG A 429 -15.56 -5.56 -0.78
C ARG A 429 -15.41 -7.07 -0.58
N GLY A 430 -14.29 -7.53 -0.04
CA GLY A 430 -14.02 -8.96 0.18
C GLY A 430 -13.39 -9.66 -1.02
N VAL A 431 -12.78 -8.91 -1.94
CA VAL A 431 -11.95 -9.51 -3.00
C VAL A 431 -10.72 -10.13 -2.36
N GLU A 432 -10.62 -11.46 -2.46
CA GLU A 432 -9.44 -12.19 -1.98
C GLU A 432 -8.30 -12.13 -2.99
N PHE A 433 -7.22 -11.48 -2.59
CA PHE A 433 -5.97 -11.54 -3.31
C PHE A 433 -5.20 -12.82 -2.93
N LYS A 434 -5.22 -13.82 -3.81
CA LYS A 434 -4.55 -15.11 -3.60
C LYS A 434 -3.05 -15.02 -3.89
N ASN A 435 -2.23 -15.63 -3.03
CA ASN A 435 -0.80 -15.89 -3.24
C ASN A 435 0.03 -14.67 -3.66
N ILE A 436 0.20 -13.69 -2.76
CA ILE A 436 1.07 -12.54 -3.03
C ILE A 436 2.33 -12.65 -2.20
N GLY A 437 3.41 -13.03 -2.90
CA GLY A 437 4.73 -13.20 -2.34
C GLY A 437 4.81 -14.41 -1.41
N SER A 438 5.11 -15.57 -1.98
CA SER A 438 5.60 -16.72 -1.21
C SER A 438 6.97 -16.40 -0.59
N ILE A 439 7.04 -15.46 0.36
CA ILE A 439 7.98 -15.62 1.46
C ILE A 439 7.26 -16.57 2.40
N ASN A 440 7.47 -17.86 2.17
CA ASN A 440 7.08 -18.90 3.10
C ASN A 440 7.97 -18.74 4.35
N LEU A 441 7.67 -17.74 5.19
CA LEU A 441 8.30 -17.56 6.51
C LEU A 441 7.85 -18.66 7.49
N GLY A 442 7.07 -19.64 7.00
CA GLY A 442 6.69 -20.87 7.67
C GLY A 442 6.30 -20.63 9.11
N ARG A 443 5.18 -19.92 9.35
CA ARG A 443 4.50 -19.77 10.67
C ARG A 443 3.35 -18.74 10.70
N THR A 444 2.84 -18.21 9.60
CA THR A 444 1.67 -17.31 9.64
C THR A 444 0.37 -18.09 9.75
N VAL A 445 -0.61 -17.52 10.47
CA VAL A 445 -1.95 -18.09 10.59
C VAL A 445 -2.77 -17.67 9.38
N ASN A 446 -3.37 -18.64 8.68
CA ASN A 446 -4.37 -18.35 7.65
C ASN A 446 -5.62 -17.77 8.32
N ILE A 447 -6.08 -16.63 7.84
CA ILE A 447 -7.38 -16.07 8.21
C ILE A 447 -8.41 -16.66 7.26
N SER A 448 -9.43 -17.32 7.79
CA SER A 448 -10.55 -17.88 7.02
C SER A 448 -11.89 -17.41 7.60
N ASP A 449 -12.96 -17.64 6.85
CA ASP A 449 -14.35 -17.47 7.31
C ASP A 449 -14.70 -16.03 7.72
N LEU A 450 -14.03 -15.03 7.13
CA LEU A 450 -14.38 -13.63 7.30
C LEU A 450 -15.74 -13.35 6.66
N LYS A 451 -16.68 -12.92 7.47
CA LYS A 451 -17.90 -12.25 7.02
C LYS A 451 -17.60 -10.79 6.71
N ASN A 452 -18.16 -10.27 5.61
CA ASN A 452 -18.14 -8.84 5.33
C ASN A 452 -19.34 -8.18 6.02
N PHE A 453 -19.09 -7.17 6.85
CA PHE A 453 -20.12 -6.42 7.57
C PHE A 453 -20.44 -5.09 6.89
N ASN A 454 -19.77 -4.75 5.80
CA ASN A 454 -20.14 -3.58 5.02
C ASN A 454 -21.43 -3.87 4.23
N GLU A 455 -22.31 -2.89 4.21
CA GLU A 455 -23.53 -2.90 3.42
C GLU A 455 -23.19 -2.76 1.92
N PHE A 456 -24.15 -3.09 1.06
CA PHE A 456 -24.06 -2.96 -0.41
C PHE A 456 -22.96 -3.79 -1.11
N VAL A 457 -22.20 -4.64 -0.41
CA VAL A 457 -21.07 -5.38 -1.03
C VAL A 457 -21.45 -6.27 -2.22
N ASP A 458 -22.71 -6.72 -2.26
CA ASP A 458 -23.28 -7.51 -3.36
C ASP A 458 -23.69 -6.66 -4.58
N ARG A 459 -23.62 -5.33 -4.48
CA ARG A 459 -23.96 -4.42 -5.57
C ARG A 459 -22.83 -4.38 -6.61
N PRO A 460 -23.11 -4.66 -7.90
CA PRO A 460 -22.07 -4.69 -8.93
C PRO A 460 -21.51 -3.31 -9.26
N ASP A 461 -22.27 -2.26 -8.98
CA ASP A 461 -21.90 -0.86 -9.16
C ASP A 461 -21.12 -0.27 -7.98
N LEU A 462 -20.93 -1.02 -6.89
CA LEU A 462 -20.10 -0.57 -5.77
C LEU A 462 -18.62 -0.75 -6.09
N ILE A 463 -17.82 0.31 -5.90
CA ILE A 463 -16.36 0.28 -6.02
C ILE A 463 -15.73 0.07 -4.65
N GLY A 464 -16.16 0.80 -3.63
CA GLY A 464 -15.60 0.72 -2.27
C GLY A 464 -16.61 1.10 -1.20
N VAL A 465 -16.42 0.57 0.01
CA VAL A 465 -17.29 0.85 1.16
C VAL A 465 -16.54 0.72 2.48
N LYS A 466 -16.89 1.59 3.42
CA LYS A 466 -16.63 1.40 4.85
C LYS A 466 -17.79 1.98 5.66
N ASN A 467 -18.32 1.19 6.59
CA ASN A 467 -19.25 1.67 7.61
C ASN A 467 -18.56 1.91 8.97
N GLY A 468 -19.23 2.59 9.90
CA GLY A 468 -18.75 2.75 11.27
C GLY A 468 -19.82 3.22 12.23
N GLN A 469 -19.81 2.72 13.46
CA GLN A 469 -20.81 3.09 14.46
C GLN A 469 -20.19 3.23 15.85
N THR A 470 -20.51 4.33 16.52
CA THR A 470 -20.29 4.52 17.96
C THR A 470 -21.43 5.33 18.53
N THR A 471 -21.59 5.37 19.85
CA THR A 471 -22.58 6.22 20.50
C THR A 471 -22.39 7.70 20.17
N ALA A 472 -21.15 8.15 19.99
CA ALA A 472 -20.83 9.55 19.68
C ALA A 472 -21.04 9.89 18.20
N ALA A 473 -20.66 8.98 17.29
CA ALA A 473 -20.75 9.17 15.85
C ALA A 473 -22.14 8.86 15.28
N ARG A 474 -22.95 8.09 16.01
CA ARG A 474 -24.10 7.33 15.45
C ARG A 474 -23.64 6.48 14.27
N GLU A 475 -24.46 6.33 13.25
CA GLU A 475 -24.11 5.61 12.04
C GLU A 475 -23.36 6.50 11.04
N THR A 476 -22.27 5.95 10.49
CA THR A 476 -21.44 6.59 9.48
C THR A 476 -21.18 5.62 8.33
N MET A 477 -21.07 6.15 7.12
CA MET A 477 -20.79 5.37 5.92
C MET A 477 -20.02 6.21 4.90
N ALA A 478 -19.05 5.58 4.26
CA ALA A 478 -18.33 6.12 3.12
C ALA A 478 -18.38 5.08 2.00
N THR A 479 -18.89 5.46 0.83
CA THR A 479 -19.04 4.58 -0.33
C THR A 479 -18.51 5.24 -1.59
N VAL A 480 -18.06 4.42 -2.54
CA VAL A 480 -17.70 4.83 -3.89
C VAL A 480 -18.46 3.96 -4.87
N TRP A 481 -19.10 4.58 -5.86
CA TRP A 481 -19.98 3.95 -6.81
C TRP A 481 -19.52 4.22 -8.24
N ASN A 482 -19.71 3.25 -9.12
CA ASN A 482 -19.56 3.42 -10.54
C ASN A 482 -20.88 3.87 -11.17
N ILE A 483 -20.97 5.14 -11.59
CA ILE A 483 -22.14 5.70 -12.26
C ILE A 483 -21.93 5.62 -13.77
N LYS A 484 -22.80 4.88 -14.44
CA LYS A 484 -22.83 4.80 -15.90
C LYS A 484 -23.41 6.07 -16.48
N THR A 485 -22.65 6.76 -17.32
CA THR A 485 -23.10 7.92 -18.11
C THR A 485 -23.06 7.60 -19.60
N LYS A 486 -23.62 8.48 -20.45
CA LYS A 486 -23.49 8.35 -21.92
C LYS A 486 -22.06 8.50 -22.43
N SER A 487 -21.21 9.21 -21.68
CA SER A 487 -19.84 9.54 -22.06
C SER A 487 -18.79 8.64 -21.41
N GLY A 488 -19.20 7.75 -20.50
CA GLY A 488 -18.31 6.83 -19.81
C GLY A 488 -18.75 6.53 -18.39
N ASP A 489 -17.91 5.80 -17.68
CA ASP A 489 -18.10 5.48 -16.26
C ASP A 489 -17.58 6.64 -15.41
N VAL A 490 -18.31 7.03 -14.36
CA VAL A 490 -17.89 8.08 -13.43
C VAL A 490 -17.89 7.54 -12.00
N PRO A 491 -16.75 7.56 -11.30
CA PRO A 491 -16.70 7.22 -9.88
C PRO A 491 -17.32 8.34 -9.03
N VAL A 492 -18.31 8.02 -8.22
CA VAL A 492 -18.98 8.96 -7.32
C VAL A 492 -18.83 8.50 -5.88
N SER A 493 -18.29 9.36 -5.01
CA SER A 493 -18.29 9.14 -3.57
C SER A 493 -19.57 9.64 -2.92
N ILE A 494 -20.06 8.89 -1.93
CA ILE A 494 -21.12 9.30 -1.01
C ILE A 494 -20.61 9.09 0.41
N VAL A 495 -20.57 10.16 1.19
CA VAL A 495 -20.22 10.14 2.62
C VAL A 495 -21.44 10.55 3.44
N VAL A 496 -21.74 9.79 4.48
CA VAL A 496 -22.87 9.98 5.41
C VAL A 496 -22.34 9.95 6.84
N LEU A 497 -22.61 10.99 7.63
CA LEU A 497 -22.21 11.08 9.03
C LEU A 497 -23.40 11.41 9.94
N GLY A 498 -23.44 10.79 11.12
CA GLY A 498 -24.42 11.10 12.16
C GLY A 498 -25.85 10.60 11.88
N SER A 499 -26.00 9.59 11.04
CA SER A 499 -27.28 9.00 10.64
C SER A 499 -27.84 8.05 11.71
N GLU A 500 -29.16 7.85 11.76
CA GLU A 500 -29.77 6.74 12.51
C GLU A 500 -29.95 5.49 11.64
N ASP A 501 -30.03 5.64 10.32
CA ASP A 501 -30.09 4.55 9.33
C ASP A 501 -29.25 4.92 8.09
N ARG A 502 -27.94 4.63 8.17
CA ARG A 502 -27.00 5.02 7.11
C ARG A 502 -27.28 4.32 5.78
N GLU A 503 -27.87 3.12 5.84
CA GLU A 503 -28.15 2.30 4.67
C GLU A 503 -29.29 2.93 3.88
N ALA A 504 -30.38 3.28 4.56
CA ALA A 504 -31.50 4.00 3.96
C ALA A 504 -31.06 5.36 3.39
N ASP A 505 -30.30 6.15 4.15
CA ASP A 505 -29.79 7.45 3.70
C ASP A 505 -28.92 7.31 2.43
N THR A 506 -27.99 6.35 2.42
CA THR A 506 -27.10 6.11 1.27
C THR A 506 -27.87 5.61 0.05
N ASP A 507 -28.89 4.75 0.24
CA ASP A 507 -29.74 4.27 -0.85
C ASP A 507 -30.58 5.41 -1.47
N VAL A 508 -31.07 6.36 -0.66
CA VAL A 508 -31.72 7.58 -1.16
C VAL A 508 -30.73 8.44 -1.96
N LEU A 509 -29.52 8.67 -1.45
CA LEU A 509 -28.49 9.48 -2.09
C LEU A 509 -28.05 8.90 -3.45
N ILE A 510 -27.78 7.60 -3.53
CA ILE A 510 -27.36 6.97 -4.79
C ILE A 510 -28.49 6.95 -5.83
N LYS A 511 -29.75 6.79 -5.40
CA LYS A 511 -30.93 6.91 -6.27
C LYS A 511 -31.08 8.34 -6.79
N TRP A 512 -30.82 9.34 -5.94
CA TRP A 512 -30.84 10.74 -6.33
C TRP A 512 -29.79 11.03 -7.40
N VAL A 513 -28.54 10.55 -7.25
CA VAL A 513 -27.50 10.71 -8.28
C VAL A 513 -27.94 10.14 -9.62
N LYS A 514 -28.39 8.87 -9.64
CA LYS A 514 -28.81 8.19 -10.87
C LYS A 514 -30.04 8.81 -11.53
N LYS A 515 -30.87 9.52 -10.77
CA LYS A 515 -32.05 10.21 -11.28
C LYS A 515 -31.69 11.56 -11.89
N ASN A 516 -30.75 12.29 -11.30
CA ASN A 516 -30.44 13.67 -11.66
C ASN A 516 -29.23 13.82 -12.58
N TYR A 517 -28.42 12.79 -12.78
CA TYR A 517 -27.26 12.81 -13.68
C TYR A 517 -27.35 11.72 -14.75
N GLU A 518 -26.77 11.97 -15.93
CA GLU A 518 -26.64 11.01 -17.04
C GLU A 518 -25.29 11.08 -17.75
#